data_AF-C9DE81-F1
#
_entry.id   AF-C9DE81-F1
#
_cell.length_a   1.000
_cell.length_b   1.000
_cell.length_c   1.000
_cell.angle_alpha   90.00
_cell.angle_beta   90.00
_cell.angle_gamma   90.00
#
_symmetry.space_group_name_H-M   'P 1'
#
loop_
_entity.id
_entity.type
_entity.pdbx_description
1 polymer ?
#
loop_
_entity_poly.entity_id
_entity_poly.type
_entity_poly.pdbx_seq_one_letter_code
_entity_poly.pdbx_strand_id
1 'polypeptide(L)'
;DGNWDLVGNNTPIFFIRDPLLFPNFIHTQKRNPRTHLKDPDMFWDFISLRPESTHQVSFLFSDRGIPDGYRHMNGYGSHTFKLVNKDGHPVYCKFVYKTDQGIKNVPVDRAAVLAGVDPDYGIKDLYNAIEGGNFPSWTMYIQVMTYEQAEKWEFNPFDLTKVWPQKDYPLIPVGKMVLDRNPKNYFQEVEQIAFCPAHMPPGIETSPDKMLQG
;
A
#
# COMPACT_ATOMS: atom_id res chain seq x y z
N ASP A 1 -16.23 -14.94 11.96
CA ASP A 1 -14.86 -14.57 12.36
C ASP A 1 -14.57 -13.06 12.37
N GLY A 2 -15.56 -12.17 12.17
CA GLY A 2 -15.36 -10.71 12.26
C GLY A 2 -14.94 -10.06 10.93
N ASN A 3 -14.66 -8.76 10.97
CA ASN A 3 -14.13 -8.02 9.83
C ASN A 3 -12.63 -8.30 9.67
N TRP A 4 -12.17 -8.39 8.42
CA TRP A 4 -10.74 -8.43 8.09
C TRP A 4 -10.37 -7.17 7.31
N ASP A 5 -9.44 -6.39 7.86
CA ASP A 5 -8.95 -5.17 7.21
C ASP A 5 -7.51 -5.37 6.73
N LEU A 6 -7.34 -5.42 5.41
CA LEU A 6 -6.01 -5.37 4.79
C LEU A 6 -5.68 -3.93 4.39
N VAL A 7 -5.12 -3.18 5.32
CA VAL A 7 -4.78 -1.76 5.16
C VAL A 7 -3.45 -1.63 4.41
N GLY A 8 -3.54 -1.50 3.08
CA GLY A 8 -2.38 -1.49 2.19
C GLY A 8 -2.11 -0.15 1.50
N ASN A 9 -1.10 -0.16 0.63
CA ASN A 9 -0.74 0.95 -0.26
C ASN A 9 -0.63 0.47 -1.71
N ASN A 10 -0.44 1.40 -2.65
CA ASN A 10 -0.13 1.08 -4.05
C ASN A 10 1.35 0.70 -4.29
N THR A 11 2.13 0.55 -3.21
CA THR A 11 3.55 0.16 -3.21
C THR A 11 3.78 -1.05 -2.29
N PRO A 12 4.66 -2.01 -2.66
CA PRO A 12 4.96 -3.18 -1.84
C PRO A 12 5.88 -2.90 -0.64
N ILE A 13 6.35 -1.67 -0.47
CA ILE A 13 7.34 -1.26 0.54
C ILE A 13 6.98 0.10 1.13
N PHE A 14 7.72 0.52 2.15
CA PHE A 14 7.54 1.85 2.76
C PHE A 14 8.88 2.57 3.00
N PHE A 15 8.80 3.84 3.42
CA PHE A 15 9.96 4.73 3.60
C PHE A 15 10.81 4.39 4.83
N ILE A 16 10.22 3.72 5.81
CA ILE A 16 10.83 3.43 7.10
C ILE A 16 10.46 2.01 7.54
N ARG A 17 11.24 1.48 8.49
CA ARG A 17 11.09 0.14 9.06
C ARG A 17 11.01 0.13 10.59
N ASP A 18 10.85 1.31 11.19
CA ASP A 18 10.69 1.47 12.63
C ASP A 18 9.58 2.51 12.91
N PRO A 19 8.50 2.14 13.61
CA PRO A 19 7.32 2.99 13.77
C PRO A 19 7.62 4.27 14.57
N LEU A 20 8.69 4.28 15.38
CA LEU A 20 9.10 5.48 16.13
C LEU A 20 9.40 6.66 15.19
N LEU A 21 9.77 6.38 13.93
CA LEU A 21 10.09 7.40 12.94
C LEU A 21 8.87 7.90 12.17
N PHE A 22 7.72 7.23 12.29
CA PHE A 22 6.54 7.54 11.49
C PHE A 22 6.04 8.97 11.69
N PRO A 23 5.89 9.50 12.93
CA PRO A 23 5.48 10.90 13.12
C PRO A 23 6.48 11.88 12.49
N ASN A 24 7.78 11.64 12.67
CA ASN A 24 8.84 12.48 12.11
C ASN A 24 8.80 12.50 10.58
N PHE A 25 8.66 11.32 9.96
CA PHE A 25 8.49 11.20 8.51
C PHE A 25 7.25 11.96 8.05
N ILE A 26 6.09 11.72 8.66
CA ILE A 26 4.84 12.36 8.23
C ILE A 26 4.89 13.88 8.38
N HIS A 27 5.56 14.42 9.41
CA HIS A 27 5.78 15.86 9.54
C HIS A 27 6.57 16.42 8.35
N THR A 28 7.64 15.74 7.91
CA THR A 28 8.46 16.23 6.78
C THR A 28 7.73 16.19 5.45
N GLN A 29 6.73 15.30 5.32
CA GLN A 29 5.84 15.25 4.16
C GLN A 29 4.74 16.32 4.17
N LYS A 30 4.48 16.99 5.29
CA LYS A 30 3.35 17.92 5.46
C LYS A 30 3.76 19.37 5.27
N ARG A 31 3.62 20.21 6.29
CA ARG A 31 3.78 21.66 6.20
C ARG A 31 4.75 22.12 7.27
N ASN A 32 5.65 23.03 6.92
CA ASN A 32 6.58 23.65 7.85
C ASN A 32 5.78 24.32 8.99
N PRO A 33 6.13 24.12 10.27
CA PRO A 33 5.33 24.59 11.41
C PRO A 33 5.30 26.11 11.55
N ARG A 34 6.27 26.84 10.97
CA ARG A 34 6.32 28.31 11.01
C ARG A 34 5.54 28.94 9.85
N THR A 35 5.69 28.41 8.64
CA THR A 35 5.14 29.04 7.42
C THR A 35 3.83 28.41 6.95
N HIS A 36 3.50 27.22 7.46
CA HIS A 36 2.40 26.39 6.97
C HIS A 36 2.49 26.05 5.46
N LEU A 37 3.69 26.14 4.86
CA LEU A 37 3.95 25.80 3.45
C LEU A 37 4.63 24.43 3.32
N LYS A 38 4.60 23.87 2.10
CA LYS A 38 5.47 22.75 1.72
C LYS A 38 6.92 23.22 1.75
N ASP A 39 7.82 22.32 2.16
CA ASP A 39 9.22 22.63 2.40
C ASP A 39 10.10 21.50 1.85
N PRO A 40 10.66 21.66 0.64
CA PRO A 40 11.54 20.66 0.02
C PRO A 40 12.79 20.37 0.85
N ASP A 41 13.32 21.35 1.59
CA ASP A 41 14.50 21.16 2.44
C ASP A 41 14.17 20.21 3.58
N MET A 42 13.04 20.41 4.26
CA MET A 42 12.56 19.49 5.31
C MET A 42 12.32 18.07 4.78
N PHE A 43 11.76 17.95 3.57
CA PHE A 43 11.57 16.65 2.92
C PHE A 43 12.92 15.95 2.67
N TRP A 44 13.86 16.63 2.01
CA TRP A 44 15.14 16.02 1.63
C TRP A 44 16.11 15.84 2.79
N ASP A 45 16.05 16.67 3.82
CA ASP A 45 16.82 16.50 5.06
C ASP A 45 16.51 15.13 5.70
N PHE A 46 15.23 14.82 5.92
CA PHE A 46 14.85 13.51 6.45
C PHE A 46 15.28 12.36 5.54
N ILE A 47 15.00 12.46 4.24
CA ILE A 47 15.29 11.38 3.28
C ILE A 47 16.81 11.12 3.16
N SER A 48 17.62 12.17 3.08
CA SER A 48 19.08 12.05 2.95
C SER A 48 19.75 11.51 4.20
N LEU A 49 19.17 11.74 5.38
CA LEU A 49 19.64 11.20 6.67
C LEU A 49 19.07 9.81 6.99
N ARG A 50 18.13 9.31 6.19
CA ARG A 50 17.46 8.00 6.35
C ARG A 50 17.63 7.15 5.10
N PRO A 51 18.82 6.53 4.89
CA PRO A 51 19.10 5.76 3.69
C PRO A 51 18.15 4.56 3.48
N GLU A 52 17.49 4.06 4.52
CA GLU A 52 16.46 3.03 4.42
C GLU A 52 15.26 3.45 3.54
N SER A 53 15.03 4.75 3.38
CA SER A 53 13.94 5.30 2.55
C SER A 53 14.19 5.20 1.05
N THR A 54 15.44 4.98 0.63
CA THR A 54 15.88 5.07 -0.77
C THR A 54 15.03 4.22 -1.72
N HIS A 55 14.66 3.01 -1.31
CA HIS A 55 13.88 2.10 -2.15
C HIS A 55 12.47 2.67 -2.45
N GLN A 56 11.78 3.14 -1.40
CA GLN A 56 10.44 3.72 -1.56
C GLN A 56 10.49 5.11 -2.21
N VAL A 57 11.54 5.91 -1.98
CA VAL A 57 11.75 7.18 -2.69
C VAL A 57 11.94 6.93 -4.18
N SER A 58 12.71 5.91 -4.56
CA SER A 58 12.88 5.52 -5.97
C SER A 58 11.56 5.09 -6.59
N PHE A 59 10.70 4.38 -5.85
CA PHE A 59 9.36 4.04 -6.31
C PHE A 59 8.46 5.29 -6.45
N LEU A 60 8.46 6.17 -5.46
CA LEU A 60 7.67 7.40 -5.43
C LEU A 60 8.02 8.34 -6.60
N PHE A 61 9.30 8.48 -6.94
CA PHE A 61 9.74 9.34 -8.05
C PHE A 61 9.79 8.63 -9.40
N SER A 62 9.34 7.38 -9.48
CA SER A 62 9.00 6.74 -10.76
C SER A 62 7.62 7.20 -11.24
N ASP A 63 7.22 6.82 -12.45
CA ASP A 63 5.87 7.10 -12.96
C ASP A 63 4.75 6.60 -12.02
N ARG A 64 5.00 5.53 -11.25
CA ARG A 64 4.01 5.00 -10.29
C ARG A 64 3.70 5.93 -9.11
N GLY A 65 4.47 7.01 -8.93
CA GLY A 65 4.15 8.07 -7.98
C GLY A 65 2.88 8.85 -8.31
N ILE A 66 2.46 8.83 -9.57
CA ILE A 66 1.28 9.58 -10.05
C ILE A 66 0.37 8.64 -10.86
N PRO A 67 -0.38 7.74 -10.21
CA PRO A 67 -1.27 6.82 -10.92
C PRO A 67 -2.39 7.57 -11.66
N ASP A 68 -2.79 7.03 -12.82
CA ASP A 68 -3.91 7.54 -13.61
C ASP A 68 -5.24 7.05 -13.03
N GLY A 69 -5.66 7.70 -11.94
CA GLY A 69 -6.81 7.29 -11.15
C GLY A 69 -6.56 6.01 -10.33
N TYR A 70 -7.53 5.65 -9.49
CA TYR A 70 -7.38 4.51 -8.57
C TYR A 70 -7.46 3.16 -9.26
N ARG A 71 -8.17 3.07 -10.39
CA ARG A 71 -8.45 1.78 -11.06
C ARG A 71 -7.23 1.20 -11.77
N HIS A 72 -6.22 2.02 -12.04
CA HIS A 72 -5.02 1.67 -12.81
C HIS A 72 -3.76 1.50 -11.93
N MET A 73 -3.92 1.28 -10.62
CA MET A 73 -2.81 0.96 -9.73
C MET A 73 -2.99 -0.41 -9.08
N ASN A 74 -1.88 -1.06 -8.75
CA ASN A 74 -1.90 -2.24 -7.89
C ASN A 74 -2.16 -1.84 -6.43
N GLY A 75 -2.54 -2.82 -5.61
CA GLY A 75 -2.54 -2.73 -4.16
C GLY A 75 -1.59 -3.75 -3.56
N TYR A 76 -1.03 -3.45 -2.40
CA TYR A 76 -0.12 -4.33 -1.68
C TYR A 76 -0.38 -4.20 -0.19
N GLY A 77 -0.39 -5.33 0.53
CA GLY A 77 -0.35 -5.29 1.99
C GLY A 77 0.97 -4.72 2.53
N SER A 78 2.01 -4.68 1.68
CA SER A 78 3.39 -4.21 1.93
C SER A 78 4.13 -5.04 2.99
N HIS A 79 3.59 -5.09 4.20
CA HIS A 79 4.09 -5.86 5.33
C HIS A 79 4.14 -7.36 5.04
N THR A 80 4.96 -8.03 5.83
CA THR A 80 4.88 -9.48 5.98
C THR A 80 3.84 -9.80 7.05
N PHE A 81 2.96 -10.74 6.74
CA PHE A 81 1.95 -11.30 7.65
C PHE A 81 2.26 -12.77 7.92
N LYS A 82 1.56 -13.38 8.87
CA LYS A 82 1.61 -14.82 9.13
C LYS A 82 0.24 -15.43 8.79
N LEU A 83 0.26 -16.52 8.02
CA LEU A 83 -0.91 -17.34 7.77
C LEU A 83 -0.79 -18.63 8.57
N VAL A 84 -1.84 -19.02 9.28
CA VAL A 84 -1.87 -20.22 10.13
C VAL A 84 -2.99 -21.13 9.64
N ASN A 85 -2.65 -22.38 9.30
CA ASN A 85 -3.65 -23.34 8.86
C ASN A 85 -4.40 -23.98 10.05
N LYS A 86 -5.40 -24.81 9.74
CA LYS A 86 -6.24 -25.50 10.74
C LYS A 86 -5.46 -26.40 11.72
N ASP A 87 -4.26 -26.84 11.33
CA ASP A 87 -3.41 -27.73 12.12
C ASP A 87 -2.37 -26.93 12.94
N GLY A 88 -2.45 -25.59 12.92
CA GLY A 88 -1.55 -24.70 13.64
C GLY A 88 -0.20 -24.45 12.95
N HIS A 89 -0.01 -24.90 11.70
CA HIS A 89 1.24 -24.69 10.98
C HIS A 89 1.29 -23.29 10.35
N PRO A 90 2.31 -22.47 10.67
CA PRO A 90 2.44 -21.13 10.15
C PRO A 90 3.30 -21.04 8.88
N VAL A 91 2.99 -20.07 8.03
CA VAL A 91 3.87 -19.57 6.96
C VAL A 91 3.84 -18.05 6.95
N TYR A 92 4.89 -17.41 6.42
CA TYR A 92 4.87 -15.98 6.16
C TYR A 92 4.25 -15.67 4.80
N CYS A 93 3.57 -14.54 4.71
CA CYS A 93 2.82 -14.13 3.55
C CYS A 93 3.02 -12.64 3.22
N LYS A 94 3.04 -12.30 1.92
CA LYS A 94 2.78 -10.95 1.43
C LYS A 94 1.53 -10.95 0.53
N PHE A 95 0.59 -10.05 0.80
CA PHE A 95 -0.62 -9.88 0.01
C PHE A 95 -0.40 -8.90 -1.15
N VAL A 96 -0.87 -9.26 -2.35
CA VAL A 96 -0.71 -8.45 -3.57
C VAL A 96 -2.02 -8.43 -4.36
N TYR A 97 -2.51 -7.25 -4.70
CA TYR A 97 -3.62 -7.03 -5.62
C TYR A 97 -3.08 -6.46 -6.93
N LYS A 98 -3.21 -7.21 -8.03
CA LYS A 98 -2.88 -6.69 -9.35
C LYS A 98 -4.14 -6.16 -10.03
N THR A 99 -4.09 -4.91 -10.51
CA THR A 99 -5.21 -4.36 -11.29
C THR A 99 -5.42 -5.16 -12.56
N ASP A 100 -6.67 -5.49 -12.88
CA ASP A 100 -7.01 -6.15 -14.14
C ASP A 100 -7.13 -5.13 -15.29
N GLN A 101 -7.09 -3.83 -14.99
CA GLN A 101 -7.25 -2.73 -15.95
C GLN A 101 -5.91 -2.31 -16.61
N GLY A 102 -4.81 -2.94 -16.19
CA GLY A 102 -3.46 -2.53 -16.54
C GLY A 102 -3.01 -1.27 -15.78
N ILE A 103 -1.70 -1.18 -15.55
CA ILE A 103 -1.12 -0.03 -14.86
C ILE A 103 -1.00 1.15 -15.81
N LYS A 104 -1.46 2.33 -15.36
CA LYS A 104 -1.33 3.60 -16.07
C LYS A 104 -0.94 4.70 -15.08
N ASN A 105 -0.14 5.63 -15.56
CA ASN A 105 0.38 6.75 -14.78
C ASN A 105 0.22 8.05 -15.57
N VAL A 106 0.09 9.16 -14.85
CA VAL A 106 -0.04 10.49 -15.43
C VAL A 106 1.34 11.14 -15.56
N PRO A 107 1.72 11.63 -16.75
CA PRO A 107 2.92 12.46 -16.91
C PRO A 107 2.90 13.69 -15.98
N VAL A 108 4.08 14.11 -15.49
CA VAL A 108 4.20 15.17 -14.47
C VAL A 108 3.57 16.50 -14.92
N ASP A 109 3.74 16.89 -16.18
CA ASP A 109 3.16 18.10 -16.77
C ASP A 109 1.62 18.03 -16.81
N ARG A 110 1.07 16.86 -17.18
CA ARG A 110 -0.38 16.64 -17.15
C ARG A 110 -0.92 16.60 -15.73
N ALA A 111 -0.20 16.03 -14.78
CA ALA A 111 -0.56 15.98 -13.37
C ALA A 111 -0.67 17.39 -12.78
N ALA A 112 0.27 18.28 -13.12
CA ALA A 112 0.23 19.68 -12.71
C ALA A 112 -1.02 20.41 -13.24
N VAL A 113 -1.44 20.13 -14.49
CA VAL A 113 -2.68 20.67 -15.04
C VAL A 113 -3.90 20.11 -14.30
N LEU A 114 -3.98 18.80 -14.11
CA LEU A 114 -5.10 18.14 -13.40
C LEU A 114 -5.27 18.68 -11.99
N ALA A 115 -4.17 18.89 -11.26
CA ALA A 115 -4.22 19.46 -9.91
C ALA A 115 -4.90 20.84 -9.84
N GLY A 116 -4.91 21.60 -10.94
CA GLY A 116 -5.60 22.88 -11.03
C GLY A 116 -7.03 22.79 -11.58
N VAL A 117 -7.29 21.91 -12.56
CA VAL A 117 -8.58 21.88 -13.28
C VAL A 117 -9.56 20.80 -12.79
N ASP A 118 -9.05 19.73 -12.17
CA ASP A 118 -9.83 18.60 -11.67
C ASP A 118 -9.10 17.95 -10.47
N PRO A 119 -9.02 18.63 -9.31
CA PRO A 119 -8.28 18.14 -8.14
C PRO A 119 -8.83 16.81 -7.60
N ASP A 120 -10.08 16.47 -7.94
CA ASP A 120 -10.78 15.24 -7.52
C ASP A 120 -10.76 14.15 -8.61
N TYR A 121 -9.88 14.29 -9.61
CA TYR A 121 -9.81 13.41 -10.79
C TYR A 121 -9.94 11.91 -10.48
N GLY A 122 -9.16 11.41 -9.52
CA GLY A 122 -9.16 9.99 -9.18
C GLY A 122 -10.48 9.49 -8.57
N ILE A 123 -11.12 10.32 -7.74
CA ILE A 123 -12.43 10.03 -7.13
C ILE A 123 -13.51 10.03 -8.21
N LYS A 124 -13.50 11.07 -9.06
CA LYS A 124 -14.44 11.22 -10.18
C LYS A 124 -14.33 10.08 -11.19
N ASP A 125 -13.12 9.66 -11.55
CA ASP A 125 -12.89 8.49 -12.42
C ASP A 125 -13.52 7.22 -11.82
N LEU A 126 -13.23 6.93 -10.54
CA LEU A 126 -13.76 5.74 -9.88
C LEU A 126 -15.29 5.74 -9.80
N TYR A 127 -15.88 6.86 -9.37
CA TYR A 127 -17.33 7.01 -9.25
C TYR A 127 -18.03 6.79 -10.59
N ASN A 128 -17.57 7.47 -11.64
CA ASN A 128 -18.16 7.38 -12.98
C ASN A 128 -17.98 5.99 -13.61
N ALA A 129 -16.86 5.32 -13.35
CA ALA A 129 -16.64 3.96 -13.82
C ALA A 129 -17.65 2.99 -13.21
N ILE A 130 -17.89 3.06 -11.90
CA ILE A 130 -18.87 2.22 -11.22
C ILE A 130 -20.30 2.56 -11.68
N GLU A 131 -20.66 3.85 -11.74
CA GLU A 131 -21.99 4.29 -12.19
C GLU A 131 -22.28 3.85 -13.63
N GLY A 132 -21.26 3.88 -14.50
CA GLY A 132 -21.34 3.44 -15.89
C GLY A 132 -21.29 1.92 -16.09
N GLY A 133 -21.27 1.11 -15.03
CA GLY A 133 -21.18 -0.36 -15.10
C GLY A 133 -19.79 -0.90 -15.50
N ASN A 134 -18.77 -0.05 -15.56
CA ASN A 134 -17.38 -0.42 -15.81
C ASN A 134 -16.65 -0.72 -14.50
N PHE A 135 -17.07 -1.79 -13.83
CA PHE A 135 -16.61 -2.17 -12.50
C PHE A 135 -15.11 -2.52 -12.51
N PRO A 136 -14.25 -1.74 -11.82
CA PRO A 136 -12.84 -2.10 -11.72
C PRO A 136 -12.65 -3.33 -10.86
N SER A 137 -11.61 -4.10 -11.18
CA SER A 137 -11.28 -5.29 -10.41
C SER A 137 -9.78 -5.51 -10.23
N TRP A 138 -9.45 -6.31 -9.23
CA TRP A 138 -8.09 -6.70 -8.90
C TRP A 138 -8.04 -8.20 -8.63
N THR A 139 -7.08 -8.88 -9.27
CA THR A 139 -6.76 -10.25 -8.91
C THR A 139 -5.84 -10.26 -7.68
N MET A 140 -6.26 -10.95 -6.63
CA MET A 140 -5.52 -11.13 -5.40
C MET A 140 -4.55 -12.31 -5.53
N TYR A 141 -3.32 -12.08 -5.10
CA TYR A 141 -2.24 -13.04 -5.00
C TYR A 141 -1.63 -12.99 -3.61
N ILE A 142 -0.94 -14.07 -3.25
CA ILE A 142 -0.02 -14.12 -2.13
C ILE A 142 1.37 -14.58 -2.58
N GLN A 143 2.41 -14.08 -1.93
CA GLN A 143 3.70 -14.75 -1.88
C GLN A 143 3.78 -15.50 -0.56
N VAL A 144 4.39 -16.69 -0.54
CA VAL A 144 4.53 -17.52 0.66
C VAL A 144 5.99 -17.82 0.92
N MET A 145 6.43 -17.65 2.15
CA MET A 145 7.78 -17.97 2.62
C MET A 145 7.67 -18.85 3.88
N THR A 146 8.33 -20.01 3.90
CA THR A 146 8.39 -20.86 5.09
C THR A 146 9.31 -20.25 6.14
N TYR A 147 9.25 -20.74 7.38
CA TYR A 147 10.12 -20.27 8.46
C TYR A 147 11.60 -20.59 8.16
N GLU A 148 11.88 -21.77 7.62
CA GLU A 148 13.24 -22.18 7.24
C GLU A 148 13.79 -21.35 6.08
N GLN A 149 12.92 -20.90 5.17
CA GLN A 149 13.30 -19.97 4.11
C GLN A 149 13.58 -18.57 4.68
N ALA A 150 12.75 -18.09 5.62
CA ALA A 150 12.91 -16.81 6.28
C ALA A 150 14.24 -16.70 7.05
N GLU A 151 14.65 -17.77 7.75
CA GLU A 151 15.93 -17.84 8.48
C GLU A 151 17.16 -17.76 7.55
N LYS A 152 17.01 -18.19 6.30
CA LYS A 152 18.10 -18.26 5.32
C LYS A 152 18.06 -17.13 4.30
N TRP A 153 17.05 -16.27 4.34
CA TRP A 153 16.91 -15.19 3.38
C TRP A 153 18.01 -14.15 3.59
N GLU A 154 18.56 -13.63 2.50
CA GLU A 154 19.69 -12.69 2.53
C GLU A 154 19.35 -11.34 3.21
N PHE A 155 18.07 -10.98 3.23
CA PHE A 155 17.53 -9.81 3.91
C PHE A 155 16.61 -10.24 5.05
N ASN A 156 16.22 -9.27 5.89
CA ASN A 156 15.20 -9.50 6.90
C ASN A 156 13.80 -9.52 6.24
N PRO A 157 13.04 -10.63 6.29
CA PRO A 157 11.70 -10.74 5.70
C PRO A 157 10.66 -9.84 6.34
N PHE A 158 10.96 -9.27 7.51
CA PHE A 158 10.12 -8.35 8.25
C PHE A 158 10.55 -6.88 8.10
N ASP A 159 11.55 -6.59 7.25
CA ASP A 159 11.93 -5.22 6.90
C ASP A 159 10.97 -4.70 5.80
N LEU A 160 10.07 -3.78 6.17
CA LEU A 160 9.09 -3.16 5.27
C LEU A 160 9.71 -2.41 4.08
N THR A 161 11.02 -2.15 4.09
CA THR A 161 11.74 -1.55 2.95
C THR A 161 12.19 -2.58 1.90
N LYS A 162 11.86 -3.87 2.09
CA LYS A 162 12.29 -4.99 1.21
C LYS A 162 11.10 -5.68 0.55
N VAL A 163 11.30 -6.05 -0.72
CA VAL A 163 10.39 -6.93 -1.47
C VAL A 163 10.91 -8.36 -1.46
N TRP A 164 10.01 -9.33 -1.59
CA TRP A 164 10.39 -10.71 -1.91
C TRP A 164 10.44 -10.87 -3.43
N PRO A 165 11.59 -11.22 -4.03
CA PRO A 165 11.68 -11.38 -5.47
C PRO A 165 10.66 -12.40 -5.99
N GLN A 166 9.87 -12.04 -6.99
CA GLN A 166 8.83 -12.92 -7.54
C GLN A 166 9.40 -14.17 -8.23
N LYS A 167 10.69 -14.17 -8.60
CA LYS A 167 11.39 -15.33 -9.13
C LYS A 167 11.53 -16.43 -8.07
N ASP A 168 11.82 -16.04 -6.83
CA ASP A 168 12.11 -16.96 -5.73
C ASP A 168 10.83 -17.27 -4.93
N TYR A 169 9.95 -16.29 -4.80
CA TYR A 169 8.66 -16.39 -4.14
C TYR A 169 7.55 -15.99 -5.13
N PRO A 170 7.12 -16.90 -6.02
CA PRO A 170 6.14 -16.60 -7.05
C PRO A 170 4.78 -16.23 -6.46
N LEU A 171 4.01 -15.48 -7.25
CA LEU A 171 2.65 -15.10 -6.89
C LEU A 171 1.70 -16.28 -7.05
N ILE A 172 0.99 -16.62 -5.99
CA ILE A 172 -0.02 -17.67 -5.94
C ILE A 172 -1.39 -17.00 -5.99
N PRO A 173 -2.25 -17.30 -6.98
CA PRO A 173 -3.57 -16.68 -7.09
C PRO A 173 -4.48 -17.15 -5.95
N VAL A 174 -5.24 -16.21 -5.37
CA VAL A 174 -6.19 -16.47 -4.27
C VAL A 174 -7.62 -16.21 -4.70
N GLY A 175 -7.87 -15.08 -5.36
CA GLY A 175 -9.23 -14.67 -5.71
C GLY A 175 -9.26 -13.34 -6.44
N LYS A 176 -10.43 -12.71 -6.48
CA LYS A 176 -10.66 -11.47 -7.22
C LYS A 176 -11.57 -10.53 -6.41
N MET A 177 -11.17 -9.26 -6.33
CA MET A 177 -11.96 -8.18 -5.76
C MET A 177 -12.55 -7.33 -6.89
N VAL A 178 -13.84 -7.02 -6.82
CA VAL A 178 -14.55 -6.16 -7.78
C VAL A 178 -15.23 -5.05 -6.98
N LEU A 179 -15.11 -3.81 -7.43
CA LEU A 179 -15.88 -2.70 -6.87
C LEU A 179 -17.05 -2.41 -7.80
N ASP A 180 -18.26 -2.75 -7.37
CA ASP A 180 -19.48 -2.72 -8.20
C ASP A 180 -20.57 -1.78 -7.67
N ARG A 181 -20.29 -1.05 -6.59
CA ARG A 181 -21.28 -0.18 -5.94
C ARG A 181 -20.63 1.08 -5.38
N ASN A 182 -21.19 2.24 -5.77
CA ASN A 182 -20.85 3.52 -5.18
C ASN A 182 -21.47 3.69 -3.78
N PRO A 183 -20.84 4.47 -2.88
CA PRO A 183 -21.47 4.84 -1.61
C PRO A 183 -22.75 5.65 -1.88
N LYS A 184 -23.81 5.43 -1.10
CA LYS A 184 -25.03 6.25 -1.17
C LYS A 184 -24.81 7.60 -0.46
N ASN A 185 -24.01 7.59 0.59
CA ASN A 185 -23.60 8.79 1.30
C ASN A 185 -22.10 8.73 1.63
N TYR A 186 -21.32 9.62 1.01
CA TYR A 186 -19.87 9.63 1.18
C TYR A 186 -19.45 9.81 2.65
N PHE A 187 -20.10 10.72 3.38
CA PHE A 187 -19.72 10.98 4.77
C PHE A 187 -19.98 9.76 5.67
N GLN A 188 -21.14 9.13 5.52
CA GLN A 188 -21.53 7.98 6.35
C GLN A 188 -20.76 6.71 6.01
N GLU A 189 -20.45 6.48 4.73
CA GLU A 189 -19.88 5.20 4.27
C GLU A 189 -18.36 5.27 4.03
N VAL A 190 -17.80 6.44 3.72
CA VAL A 190 -16.38 6.62 3.39
C VAL A 190 -15.66 7.45 4.45
N GLU A 191 -16.14 8.65 4.80
CA GLU A 191 -15.42 9.51 5.77
C GLU A 191 -15.41 8.91 7.19
N GLN A 192 -16.45 8.17 7.57
CA GLN A 192 -16.56 7.51 8.88
C GLN A 192 -15.96 6.10 8.92
N ILE A 193 -15.44 5.57 7.79
CA ILE A 193 -14.88 4.22 7.78
C ILE A 193 -13.63 4.17 8.65
N ALA A 194 -13.51 3.12 9.47
CA ALA A 194 -12.40 2.95 10.40
C ALA A 194 -11.69 1.63 10.16
N PHE A 195 -10.70 1.66 9.26
CA PHE A 195 -9.83 0.51 9.01
C PHE A 195 -8.77 0.38 10.10
N CYS A 196 -8.50 -0.84 10.54
CA CYS A 196 -7.42 -1.12 11.49
C CYS A 196 -6.66 -2.40 11.11
N PRO A 197 -5.33 -2.37 10.91
CA PRO A 197 -4.55 -3.58 10.65
C PRO A 197 -4.69 -4.67 11.73
N ALA A 198 -5.10 -4.30 12.94
CA ALA A 198 -5.36 -5.25 14.03
C ALA A 198 -6.66 -6.06 13.84
N HIS A 199 -7.55 -5.68 12.92
CA HIS A 199 -8.73 -6.46 12.57
C HIS A 199 -8.34 -7.65 11.68
N MET A 200 -7.90 -8.73 12.32
CA MET A 200 -7.51 -9.98 11.66
C MET A 200 -8.38 -11.15 12.16
N PRO A 201 -8.99 -11.94 11.26
CA PRO A 201 -9.71 -13.15 11.63
C PRO A 201 -8.73 -14.29 11.96
N PRO A 202 -9.18 -15.37 12.63
CA PRO A 202 -8.36 -16.55 12.87
C PRO A 202 -7.72 -17.08 11.57
N GLY A 203 -6.44 -17.41 11.65
CA GLY A 203 -5.63 -17.84 10.50
C GLY A 203 -4.83 -16.73 9.82
N ILE A 204 -5.08 -15.45 10.15
CA ILE A 204 -4.24 -14.31 9.73
C ILE A 204 -3.71 -13.63 10.99
N GLU A 205 -2.39 -13.49 11.08
CA GLU A 205 -1.72 -12.93 12.25
C GLU A 205 -0.63 -11.93 11.84
N THR A 206 -0.22 -11.07 12.78
CA THR A 206 0.91 -10.18 12.62
C THR A 206 2.24 -10.95 12.55
N SER A 207 3.23 -10.34 11.92
CA SER A 207 4.60 -10.83 11.91
C SER A 207 5.49 -10.01 12.86
N PRO A 208 6.78 -10.36 13.01
CA PRO A 208 7.78 -9.51 13.66
C PRO A 208 8.10 -8.17 12.96
N ASP A 209 7.38 -7.77 11.91
CA ASP A 209 7.53 -6.46 11.27
C ASP A 209 7.15 -5.37 12.28
N LYS A 210 8.16 -4.60 12.70
CA LYS A 210 7.99 -3.52 13.68
C LYS A 210 6.97 -2.47 13.24
N MET A 211 6.91 -2.17 11.94
CA MET A 211 5.97 -1.18 11.42
C MET A 211 4.53 -1.69 11.47
N LEU A 212 4.31 -3.00 11.35
CA LEU A 212 2.97 -3.59 11.48
C LEU A 212 2.52 -3.64 12.95
N GLN A 213 3.46 -3.71 13.90
CA GLN A 213 3.17 -3.79 15.33
C GLN A 213 2.93 -2.43 16.01
N GLY A 214 3.52 -1.35 15.48
CA GLY A 214 3.42 0.00 16.04
C GLY A 214 2.21 0.75 15.52
#